data_AF-J9FC12-F1
#
_entry.id   AF-J9FC12-F1
#
_cell.length_a   1.000
_cell.length_b   1.000
_cell.length_c   1.000
_cell.angle_alpha   90.00
_cell.angle_beta   90.00
_cell.angle_gamma   90.00
#
_symmetry.space_group_name_H-M   'P 1'
#
loop_
_entity.id
_entity.type
_entity.pdbx_description
1 polymer ?
#
loop_
_entity_poly.entity_id
_entity_poly.type
_entity_poly.pdbx_seq_one_letter_code
_entity_poly.pdbx_strand_id
1 'polypeptide(L)'
;MAAQSLMDIMGMMYATDSLGVYVNFYRNSSSHIRTSDFDVVIDQLTEMPHGRRVKLRMGGRIKGQQPLVLRLRMPYWCYGNLPIGQPYVLSGVPDKLPVVYVNGREAFYKMEKGYLVINRKWNRGDEVFFDFPFEPQRLQLRQAPAAETLFTVQYGPLLYGTATGGFAGELLPGKHVTLLEDTNRYGHSLLGATVKQPDGKTKAIKLEPVAVGAACCWFHDATTKTK
;
A
#
# COMPACT_ATOMS: atom_id res chain seq x y z
N MET A 1 8.88 22.54 10.27
CA MET A 1 9.08 21.08 10.37
C MET A 1 8.37 20.31 9.26
N ALA A 2 7.06 20.48 9.02
CA ALA A 2 6.34 19.78 7.94
C ALA A 2 6.90 20.01 6.52
N ALA A 3 7.31 21.24 6.18
CA ALA A 3 7.91 21.55 4.88
C ALA A 3 9.26 20.83 4.64
N GLN A 4 10.08 20.70 5.69
CA GLN A 4 11.35 19.99 5.60
C GLN A 4 11.12 18.49 5.37
N SER A 5 10.19 17.88 6.11
CA SER A 5 9.83 16.47 5.92
C SER A 5 9.33 16.16 4.50
N LEU A 6 8.62 17.09 3.87
CA LEU A 6 8.19 16.94 2.47
C LEU A 6 9.39 16.86 1.52
N MET A 7 10.41 17.71 1.74
CA MET A 7 11.63 17.70 0.95
C MET A 7 12.44 16.42 1.20
N ASP A 8 12.55 15.99 2.46
CA ASP A 8 13.31 14.79 2.83
C ASP A 8 12.71 13.52 2.19
N ILE A 9 11.38 13.37 2.18
CA ILE A 9 10.70 12.22 1.58
C ILE A 9 11.03 12.10 0.07
N MET A 10 11.23 13.22 -0.64
CA MET A 10 11.64 13.17 -2.05
C MET A 10 13.04 12.58 -2.21
N GLY A 11 13.97 12.90 -1.29
CA GLY A 11 15.31 12.30 -1.25
C GLY A 11 15.31 10.82 -0.87
N MET A 12 14.25 10.32 -0.23
CA MET A 12 14.12 8.91 0.16
C MET A 12 13.41 8.04 -0.87
N MET A 13 12.94 8.61 -1.99
CA MET A 13 12.22 7.87 -3.04
C MET A 13 13.06 6.75 -3.64
N TYR A 14 14.36 6.99 -3.78
CA TYR A 14 15.32 6.03 -4.28
C TYR A 14 16.52 5.90 -3.34
N ALA A 15 17.15 4.74 -3.37
CA ALA A 15 18.51 4.55 -2.88
C ALA A 15 19.33 3.78 -3.93
N THR A 16 20.65 3.81 -3.84
CA THR A 16 21.52 3.15 -4.81
C THR A 16 22.64 2.38 -4.12
N ASP A 17 23.04 1.27 -4.74
CA ASP A 17 24.33 0.61 -4.50
C ASP A 17 25.06 0.45 -5.85
N SER A 18 26.24 -0.18 -5.85
CA SER A 18 27.00 -0.40 -7.09
C SER A 18 26.31 -1.33 -8.09
N LEU A 19 25.28 -2.08 -7.67
CA LEU A 19 24.55 -3.01 -8.52
C LEU A 19 23.28 -2.41 -9.13
N GLY A 20 22.70 -1.39 -8.50
CA GLY A 20 21.55 -0.69 -9.06
C GLY A 20 20.75 0.12 -8.06
N VAL A 21 19.43 0.10 -8.25
CA VAL A 21 18.50 1.07 -7.67
C VAL A 21 17.47 0.37 -6.78
N TYR A 22 17.24 0.96 -5.61
CA TYR A 22 16.13 0.66 -4.72
C TYR A 22 15.04 1.71 -4.96
N VAL A 23 13.80 1.28 -5.20
CA VAL A 23 12.62 2.14 -5.28
C VAL A 23 11.82 1.96 -4.00
N ASN A 24 11.80 2.99 -3.15
CA ASN A 24 11.21 2.93 -1.81
C ASN A 24 9.78 3.46 -1.78
N PHE A 25 9.50 4.51 -2.55
CA PHE A 25 8.20 5.17 -2.59
C PHE A 25 7.67 5.22 -4.00
N TYR A 26 6.36 4.97 -4.12
CA TYR A 26 5.65 4.97 -5.39
C TYR A 26 4.82 6.23 -5.50
N ARG A 27 5.19 7.09 -6.45
CA ARG A 27 4.51 8.35 -6.75
C ARG A 27 4.77 8.69 -8.21
N ASN A 28 3.80 9.28 -8.88
CA ASN A 28 4.01 9.80 -10.23
C ASN A 28 5.17 10.81 -10.24
N SER A 29 6.26 10.45 -10.93
CA SER A 29 7.52 11.22 -10.92
C SER A 29 8.43 10.81 -12.08
N SER A 30 9.38 11.68 -12.41
CA SER A 30 10.52 11.36 -13.27
C SER A 30 11.79 11.69 -12.50
N SER A 31 12.75 10.77 -12.47
CA SER A 31 13.98 10.93 -11.68
C SER A 31 15.20 10.48 -12.45
N HIS A 32 16.20 11.36 -12.52
CA HIS A 32 17.51 11.06 -13.10
C HIS A 32 18.47 10.66 -11.99
N ILE A 33 18.91 9.41 -12.02
CA ILE A 33 19.85 8.83 -11.06
C ILE A 33 21.18 8.62 -11.77
N ARG A 34 22.19 9.39 -11.37
CA ARG A 34 23.54 9.31 -11.90
C ARG A 34 24.52 8.95 -10.79
N THR A 35 25.20 7.83 -10.96
CA THR A 35 26.28 7.35 -10.10
C THR A 35 27.56 7.17 -10.94
N SER A 36 28.65 6.72 -10.32
CA SER A 36 29.84 6.25 -11.04
C SER A 36 29.59 4.99 -11.88
N ASP A 37 28.61 4.18 -11.47
CA ASP A 37 28.36 2.85 -12.05
C ASP A 37 27.26 2.87 -13.13
N PHE A 38 26.31 3.81 -13.05
CA PHE A 38 25.20 3.91 -14.00
C PHE A 38 24.57 5.31 -14.10
N ASP A 39 23.90 5.55 -15.23
CA ASP A 39 23.17 6.78 -15.53
C ASP A 39 21.80 6.39 -16.10
N VAL A 40 20.79 6.43 -15.24
CA VAL A 40 19.44 5.94 -15.55
C VAL A 40 18.40 7.01 -15.24
N VAL A 41 17.34 7.05 -16.05
CA VAL A 41 16.12 7.80 -15.74
C VAL A 41 15.03 6.78 -15.43
N ILE A 42 14.27 7.01 -14.38
CA ILE A 42 13.11 6.19 -14.02
C ILE A 42 11.88 7.11 -14.02
N ASP A 43 10.94 6.83 -14.92
CA ASP A 43 9.62 7.46 -14.92
C ASP A 43 8.65 6.52 -14.20
N GLN A 44 8.10 6.97 -13.08
CA GLN A 44 7.02 6.29 -12.39
C GLN A 44 5.68 6.86 -12.84
N LEU A 45 4.80 5.99 -13.34
CA LEU A 45 3.42 6.29 -13.67
C LEU A 45 2.53 5.50 -12.72
N THR A 46 1.85 6.20 -11.81
CA THR A 46 1.01 5.59 -10.80
C THR A 46 0.04 6.61 -10.22
N GLU A 47 -1.12 6.12 -9.78
CA GLU A 47 -2.10 6.89 -9.00
C GLU A 47 -1.99 6.60 -7.50
N MET A 48 -0.92 5.92 -7.06
CA MET A 48 -0.62 5.73 -5.64
C MET A 48 -0.65 7.08 -4.90
N PRO A 49 -1.25 7.14 -3.69
CA PRO A 49 -1.70 6.01 -2.88
C PRO A 49 -3.13 5.50 -3.19
N HIS A 50 -3.85 6.11 -4.13
CA HIS A 50 -5.26 5.82 -4.39
C HIS A 50 -5.48 4.72 -5.44
N GLY A 51 -4.57 4.59 -6.41
CA GLY A 51 -4.56 3.49 -7.37
C GLY A 51 -3.52 2.44 -7.05
N ARG A 52 -3.84 1.18 -7.38
CA ARG A 52 -2.97 0.01 -7.13
C ARG A 52 -1.84 -0.18 -8.14
N ARG A 53 -1.97 0.41 -9.33
CA ARG A 53 -1.05 0.17 -10.44
C ARG A 53 0.22 0.99 -10.31
N VAL A 54 1.35 0.32 -10.47
CA VAL A 54 2.65 0.97 -10.63
C VAL A 54 3.25 0.55 -11.96
N LYS A 55 3.71 1.55 -12.72
CA LYS A 55 4.46 1.38 -13.96
C LYS A 55 5.75 2.18 -13.85
N LEU A 56 6.88 1.55 -14.15
CA LEU A 56 8.20 2.18 -14.19
C LEU A 56 8.74 2.06 -15.61
N ARG A 57 9.11 3.17 -16.23
CA ARG A 57 9.80 3.19 -17.51
C ARG A 57 11.26 3.53 -17.32
N MET A 58 12.14 2.71 -17.89
CA MET A 58 13.58 2.87 -17.83
C MET A 58 14.06 3.77 -18.98
N GLY A 59 14.92 4.73 -18.68
CA GLY A 59 15.48 5.70 -19.62
C GLY A 59 16.90 6.13 -19.24
N GLY A 60 17.34 7.31 -19.70
CA GLY A 60 18.69 7.83 -19.44
C GLY A 60 19.74 7.33 -20.43
N ARG A 61 21.02 7.32 -20.02
CA ARG A 61 22.15 6.85 -20.86
C ARG A 61 22.36 5.34 -20.72
N ILE A 62 21.27 4.57 -20.71
CA ILE A 62 21.30 3.11 -20.81
C ILE A 62 21.71 2.75 -22.24
N LYS A 63 23.02 2.63 -22.49
CA LYS A 63 23.56 2.17 -23.76
C LYS A 63 23.57 0.64 -23.78
N GLY A 64 22.57 0.06 -24.43
CA GLY A 64 22.51 -1.36 -24.79
C GLY A 64 22.71 -2.35 -23.63
N GLN A 65 21.64 -3.01 -23.17
CA GLN A 65 21.72 -4.13 -22.24
C GLN A 65 22.59 -3.89 -20.99
N GLN A 66 22.52 -2.71 -20.38
CA GLN A 66 23.25 -2.42 -19.14
C GLN A 66 22.69 -3.31 -18.02
N PRO A 67 23.51 -4.14 -17.35
CA PRO A 67 23.06 -4.89 -16.19
C PRO A 67 22.75 -3.92 -15.05
N LEU A 68 21.54 -4.00 -14.52
CA LEU A 68 21.11 -3.19 -13.38
C LEU A 68 20.14 -4.02 -12.53
N VAL A 69 20.36 -4.02 -11.22
CA VAL A 69 19.46 -4.64 -10.26
C VAL A 69 18.41 -3.61 -9.85
N LEU A 70 17.15 -3.84 -10.23
CA LEU A 70 16.02 -3.04 -9.79
C LEU A 70 15.37 -3.71 -8.57
N ARG A 71 15.30 -2.99 -7.46
CA ARG A 71 14.75 -3.47 -6.20
C ARG A 71 13.52 -2.65 -5.84
N LEU A 72 12.36 -3.25 -5.98
CA LEU A 72 11.07 -2.59 -5.79
C LEU A 72 10.57 -2.92 -4.39
N ARG A 73 10.46 -1.93 -3.51
CA ARG A 73 9.98 -2.16 -2.14
C ARG A 73 8.59 -2.78 -2.21
N MET A 74 8.42 -3.89 -1.51
CA MET A 74 7.11 -4.50 -1.30
C MET A 74 6.65 -4.11 0.11
N PRO A 75 5.65 -3.23 0.26
CA PRO A 75 5.16 -2.85 1.58
C PRO A 75 4.54 -4.04 2.33
N TYR A 76 4.61 -4.03 3.66
CA TYR A 76 4.11 -5.14 4.50
C TYR A 76 2.63 -5.45 4.25
N TRP A 77 1.83 -4.43 3.91
CA TRP A 77 0.40 -4.59 3.63
C TRP A 77 0.13 -5.34 2.33
N CYS A 78 1.13 -5.62 1.50
CA CYS A 78 0.97 -6.47 0.32
C CYS A 78 1.05 -7.98 0.62
N TYR A 79 1.72 -8.38 1.72
CA TYR A 79 2.08 -9.78 1.95
C TYR A 79 2.15 -10.21 3.42
N GLY A 80 1.74 -9.33 4.35
CA GLY A 80 1.38 -9.69 5.72
C GLY A 80 2.54 -9.76 6.70
N ASN A 81 3.76 -9.43 6.25
CA ASN A 81 4.95 -9.50 7.09
C ASN A 81 5.22 -8.16 7.78
N LEU A 82 4.41 -7.85 8.79
CA LEU A 82 4.72 -6.74 9.70
C LEU A 82 6.06 -7.02 10.41
N PRO A 83 6.94 -6.01 10.58
CA PRO A 83 8.16 -6.17 11.35
C PRO A 83 7.91 -6.71 12.77
N ILE A 84 8.89 -7.43 13.33
CA ILE A 84 8.82 -7.92 14.71
C ILE A 84 8.72 -6.73 15.68
N GLY A 85 7.92 -6.88 16.73
CA GLY A 85 7.75 -5.86 17.78
C GLY A 85 6.74 -4.76 17.44
N GLN A 86 6.06 -4.84 16.30
CA GLN A 86 4.98 -3.88 16.00
C GLN A 86 3.80 -4.08 16.97
N PRO A 87 3.24 -2.99 17.51
CA PRO A 87 2.11 -3.05 18.45
C PRO A 87 0.79 -3.42 17.75
N TYR A 88 0.82 -3.60 16.42
CA TYR A 88 -0.33 -3.94 15.60
C TYR A 88 -0.17 -5.31 14.94
N VAL A 89 -1.31 -5.90 14.57
CA VAL A 89 -1.43 -7.06 13.69
C VAL A 89 -2.37 -6.74 12.54
N LEU A 90 -2.08 -7.33 11.39
CA LEU A 90 -2.83 -7.15 10.16
C LEU A 90 -3.48 -8.49 9.79
N SER A 91 -4.76 -8.48 9.47
CA SER A 91 -5.49 -9.67 8.99
C SER A 91 -6.26 -9.37 7.70
N GLY A 92 -6.59 -10.42 6.94
CA GLY A 92 -7.16 -10.30 5.60
C GLY A 92 -6.13 -9.93 4.53
N VAL A 93 -4.85 -10.25 4.76
CA VAL A 93 -3.78 -9.93 3.82
C VAL A 93 -3.79 -10.93 2.65
N PRO A 94 -3.56 -10.48 1.40
CA PRO A 94 -3.49 -11.36 0.25
C PRO A 94 -2.45 -12.48 0.40
N ASP A 95 -2.82 -13.68 -0.01
CA ASP A 95 -1.96 -14.87 0.05
C ASP A 95 -0.86 -14.89 -1.03
N LYS A 96 -0.94 -13.98 -2.01
CA LYS A 96 -0.07 -13.96 -3.18
C LYS A 96 0.58 -12.60 -3.37
N LEU A 97 1.88 -12.64 -3.67
CA LEU A 97 2.63 -11.48 -4.15
C LEU A 97 2.14 -11.06 -5.55
N PRO A 98 2.35 -9.80 -5.93
CA PRO A 98 1.94 -9.33 -7.25
C PRO A 98 2.70 -10.06 -8.38
N VAL A 99 1.99 -10.28 -9.48
CA VAL A 99 2.60 -10.69 -10.74
C VAL A 99 3.26 -9.45 -11.34
N VAL A 100 4.54 -9.57 -11.70
CA VAL A 100 5.31 -8.48 -12.30
C VAL A 100 5.54 -8.75 -13.76
N TYR A 101 5.34 -7.72 -14.57
CA TYR A 101 5.56 -7.78 -16.00
C TYR A 101 6.73 -6.87 -16.38
N VAL A 102 7.58 -7.35 -17.28
CA VAL A 102 8.57 -6.52 -17.97
C VAL A 102 8.31 -6.60 -19.48
N ASN A 103 8.03 -5.47 -20.10
CA ASN A 103 7.65 -5.36 -21.52
C ASN A 103 6.48 -6.28 -21.89
N GLY A 104 5.46 -6.36 -21.02
CA GLY A 104 4.24 -7.15 -21.25
C GLY A 104 4.40 -8.66 -21.02
N ARG A 105 5.58 -9.14 -20.61
CA ARG A 105 5.82 -10.56 -20.27
C ARG A 105 6.01 -10.70 -18.78
N GLU A 106 5.42 -11.75 -18.20
CA GLU A 106 5.66 -12.08 -16.80
C GLU A 106 7.16 -12.25 -16.55
N ALA A 107 7.65 -11.59 -15.50
CA ALA A 107 9.05 -11.52 -15.15
C ALA A 107 9.31 -12.29 -13.86
N PHE A 108 10.37 -13.10 -13.88
CA PHE A 108 10.86 -13.73 -12.67
C PHE A 108 11.50 -12.70 -11.74
N TYR A 109 11.24 -12.85 -10.44
CA TYR A 109 11.85 -12.06 -9.39
C TYR A 109 12.09 -12.91 -8.15
N LYS A 110 12.93 -12.41 -7.25
CA LYS A 110 13.10 -12.95 -5.89
C LYS A 110 12.76 -11.90 -4.85
N MET A 111 12.29 -12.34 -3.69
CA MET A 111 12.09 -11.48 -2.53
C MET A 111 13.35 -11.44 -1.68
N GLU A 112 13.90 -10.25 -1.45
CA GLU A 112 15.06 -10.05 -0.58
C GLU A 112 14.83 -8.87 0.34
N LYS A 113 14.84 -9.10 1.66
CA LYS A 113 14.75 -8.04 2.68
C LYS A 113 13.59 -7.04 2.47
N GLY A 114 12.44 -7.54 1.99
CA GLY A 114 11.25 -6.71 1.71
C GLY A 114 11.24 -6.04 0.33
N TYR A 115 12.15 -6.41 -0.57
CA TYR A 115 12.17 -5.93 -1.95
C TYR A 115 11.92 -7.07 -2.93
N LEU A 116 11.17 -6.78 -3.97
CA LEU A 116 11.13 -7.56 -5.19
C LEU A 116 12.35 -7.20 -6.04
N VAL A 117 13.20 -8.17 -6.33
CA VAL A 117 14.49 -7.96 -6.99
C VAL A 117 14.46 -8.50 -8.41
N ILE A 118 14.60 -7.60 -9.38
CA ILE A 118 14.72 -7.90 -10.81
C ILE A 118 16.16 -7.60 -11.24
N ASN A 119 16.94 -8.66 -11.44
CA ASN A 119 18.31 -8.55 -11.95
C ASN A 119 18.33 -8.91 -13.44
N ARG A 120 18.48 -7.91 -14.31
CA ARG A 120 18.55 -8.12 -15.75
C ARG A 120 19.31 -6.99 -16.45
N LYS A 121 19.45 -7.18 -17.75
CA LYS A 121 19.90 -6.16 -18.68
C LYS A 121 18.71 -5.30 -19.11
N TRP A 122 18.88 -3.98 -19.06
CA TRP A 122 17.85 -3.01 -19.40
C TRP A 122 18.21 -2.26 -20.68
N ASN A 123 17.17 -1.88 -21.42
CA ASN A 123 17.24 -0.94 -22.54
C ASN A 123 16.40 0.29 -22.24
N ARG A 124 16.71 1.39 -22.92
CA ARG A 124 15.83 2.56 -22.93
C ARG A 124 14.45 2.17 -23.45
N GLY A 125 13.41 2.55 -22.72
CA GLY A 125 12.03 2.23 -23.03
C GLY A 125 11.53 0.94 -22.41
N ASP A 126 12.38 0.12 -21.78
CA ASP A 126 11.92 -1.03 -21.02
C ASP A 126 10.95 -0.58 -19.93
N GLU A 127 9.87 -1.33 -19.75
CA GLU A 127 8.78 -1.01 -18.84
C GLU A 127 8.57 -2.15 -17.86
N VAL A 128 8.53 -1.82 -16.58
CA VAL A 128 8.07 -2.71 -15.51
C VAL A 128 6.67 -2.27 -15.11
N PHE A 129 5.73 -3.20 -14.97
CA PHE A 129 4.45 -2.87 -14.37
C PHE A 129 3.91 -4.02 -13.52
N PHE A 130 3.16 -3.66 -12.49
CA PHE A 130 2.48 -4.58 -11.59
C PHE A 130 1.37 -3.84 -10.86
N ASP A 131 0.39 -4.61 -10.37
CA ASP A 131 -0.66 -4.09 -9.50
C ASP A 131 -0.43 -4.59 -8.09
N PHE A 132 -0.41 -3.68 -7.11
CA PHE A 132 -0.44 -4.10 -5.72
C PHE A 132 -1.77 -4.79 -5.40
N PRO A 133 -1.76 -5.82 -4.54
CA PRO A 133 -2.98 -6.52 -4.17
C PRO A 133 -3.74 -5.69 -3.12
N PHE A 134 -4.50 -4.70 -3.60
CA PHE A 134 -5.32 -3.82 -2.77
C PHE A 134 -6.57 -4.56 -2.31
N GLU A 135 -6.55 -5.02 -1.06
CA GLU A 135 -7.70 -5.64 -0.39
C GLU A 135 -7.99 -4.91 0.93
N PRO A 136 -9.27 -4.80 1.36
CA PRO A 136 -9.62 -4.29 2.68
C PRO A 136 -9.07 -5.22 3.78
N GLN A 137 -8.13 -4.70 4.55
CA GLN A 137 -7.45 -5.40 5.64
C GLN A 137 -7.87 -4.83 6.98
N ARG A 138 -7.86 -5.66 8.02
CA ARG A 138 -8.10 -5.22 9.40
C ARG A 138 -6.77 -4.98 10.09
N LEU A 139 -6.57 -3.77 10.61
CA LEU A 139 -5.43 -3.40 11.44
C LEU A 139 -5.91 -3.20 12.88
N GLN A 140 -5.35 -3.97 13.80
CA GLN A 140 -5.76 -3.98 15.21
C GLN A 140 -4.53 -4.01 16.13
N LEU A 141 -4.70 -3.59 17.38
CA LEU A 141 -3.65 -3.73 18.39
C LEU A 141 -3.38 -5.22 18.68
N ARG A 142 -2.10 -5.57 18.82
CA ARG A 142 -1.65 -6.93 19.14
C ARG A 142 -2.08 -7.36 20.54
N GLN A 143 -2.00 -6.43 21.48
CA GLN A 143 -2.49 -6.60 22.85
C GLN A 143 -3.57 -5.55 23.07
N ALA A 144 -4.80 -5.93 22.74
CA ALA A 144 -5.96 -5.12 23.06
C ALA A 144 -6.60 -5.65 24.36
N PRO A 145 -7.06 -4.79 25.28
CA PRO A 145 -7.92 -5.22 26.37
C PRO A 145 -9.12 -6.02 25.84
N ALA A 146 -9.59 -7.03 26.56
CA ALA A 146 -10.69 -7.90 26.10
C ALA A 146 -12.00 -7.12 25.78
N ALA A 147 -12.18 -5.93 26.36
CA ALA A 147 -13.30 -5.03 26.10
C ALA A 147 -13.13 -4.16 24.83
N GLU A 148 -11.96 -4.17 24.20
CA GLU A 148 -11.57 -3.29 23.08
C GLU A 148 -11.04 -4.11 21.90
N THR A 149 -11.85 -5.02 21.33
CA THR A 149 -11.56 -5.69 20.05
C THR A 149 -11.72 -4.73 18.86
N LEU A 150 -11.06 -3.57 18.97
CA LEU A 150 -11.14 -2.47 18.04
C LEU A 150 -10.17 -2.70 16.88
N PHE A 151 -10.67 -2.57 15.66
CA PHE A 151 -9.84 -2.53 14.46
C PHE A 151 -10.21 -1.34 13.57
N THR A 152 -9.23 -0.85 12.82
CA THR A 152 -9.45 0.05 11.69
C THR A 152 -9.28 -0.71 10.39
N VAL A 153 -9.84 -0.17 9.31
CA VAL A 153 -9.66 -0.74 7.98
C VAL A 153 -8.46 -0.08 7.31
N GLN A 154 -7.59 -0.91 6.75
CA GLN A 154 -6.49 -0.49 5.88
C GLN A 154 -6.80 -0.95 4.45
N TYR A 155 -6.57 -0.10 3.46
CA TYR A 155 -6.69 -0.44 2.05
C TYR A 155 -5.50 0.17 1.29
N GLY A 156 -4.59 -0.69 0.87
CA GLY A 156 -3.26 -0.28 0.41
C GLY A 156 -2.48 0.45 1.52
N PRO A 157 -1.85 1.60 1.22
CA PRO A 157 -1.11 2.37 2.22
C PRO A 157 -2.01 3.30 3.08
N LEU A 158 -3.33 3.31 2.85
CA LEU A 158 -4.25 4.26 3.48
C LEU A 158 -5.10 3.59 4.56
N LEU A 159 -5.32 4.30 5.65
CA LEU A 159 -6.32 3.95 6.66
C LEU A 159 -7.66 4.57 6.28
N TYR A 160 -8.74 3.86 6.58
CA TYR A 160 -10.10 4.25 6.24
C TYR A 160 -10.94 4.44 7.50
N GLY A 161 -11.80 5.46 7.48
CA GLY A 161 -12.68 5.82 8.58
C GLY A 161 -13.93 6.54 8.09
N THR A 162 -14.87 6.78 9.00
CA THR A 162 -16.09 7.55 8.73
C THR A 162 -15.78 9.04 8.75
N ALA A 163 -16.36 9.79 7.82
CA ALA A 163 -16.16 11.23 7.69
C ALA A 163 -16.65 12.03 8.92
N THR A 164 -17.57 11.48 9.72
CA THR A 164 -18.20 12.17 10.86
C THR A 164 -17.46 11.99 12.19
N GLY A 165 -16.40 11.17 12.24
CA GLY A 165 -15.70 10.83 13.48
C GLY A 165 -16.55 9.96 14.43
N GLY A 166 -15.89 9.10 15.21
CA GLY A 166 -16.51 8.41 16.35
C GLY A 166 -17.74 7.55 16.01
N PHE A 167 -17.60 6.57 15.11
CA PHE A 167 -18.65 5.57 14.94
C PHE A 167 -18.46 4.41 15.94
N ALA A 168 -19.41 4.23 16.84
CA ALA A 168 -19.52 3.05 17.70
C ALA A 168 -20.54 2.08 17.09
N GLY A 169 -20.06 1.04 16.42
CA GLY A 169 -20.91 -0.07 15.97
C GLY A 169 -20.10 -1.30 15.60
N GLU A 170 -20.78 -2.43 15.59
CA GLU A 170 -20.17 -3.75 15.42
C GLU A 170 -20.24 -4.15 13.95
N LEU A 171 -19.11 -4.57 13.37
CA LEU A 171 -19.12 -5.20 12.06
C LEU A 171 -19.71 -6.60 12.22
N LEU A 172 -20.78 -6.92 11.48
CA LEU A 172 -21.47 -8.20 11.62
C LEU A 172 -20.56 -9.38 11.21
N PRO A 173 -20.65 -10.56 11.88
CA PRO A 173 -19.86 -11.73 11.52
C PRO A 173 -20.14 -12.15 10.06
N GLY A 174 -19.09 -12.47 9.32
CA GLY A 174 -19.19 -12.85 7.90
C GLY A 174 -19.54 -11.71 6.93
N LYS A 175 -19.71 -10.47 7.41
CA LYS A 175 -19.76 -9.29 6.54
C LYS A 175 -18.35 -8.74 6.35
N HIS A 176 -17.96 -8.61 5.08
CA HIS A 176 -16.70 -8.02 4.69
C HIS A 176 -16.86 -6.52 4.43
N VAL A 177 -15.78 -5.78 4.68
CA VAL A 177 -15.63 -4.43 4.13
C VAL A 177 -15.33 -4.59 2.64
N THR A 178 -16.02 -3.84 1.80
CA THR A 178 -15.93 -3.98 0.34
C THR A 178 -15.61 -2.65 -0.32
N LEU A 179 -14.96 -2.69 -1.48
CA LEU A 179 -14.77 -1.51 -2.31
C LEU A 179 -16.11 -1.12 -2.93
N LEU A 180 -16.46 0.16 -2.83
CA LEU A 180 -17.64 0.72 -3.50
C LEU A 180 -17.29 1.19 -4.91
N GLU A 181 -18.29 1.22 -5.79
CA GLU A 181 -18.17 1.80 -7.13
C GLU A 181 -18.06 3.34 -7.07
N ASP A 182 -18.67 3.95 -6.05
CA ASP A 182 -18.60 5.39 -5.81
C ASP A 182 -17.21 5.83 -5.34
N THR A 183 -16.88 7.09 -5.64
CA THR A 183 -15.73 7.80 -5.07
C THR A 183 -16.19 8.97 -4.21
N ASN A 184 -15.32 9.47 -3.33
CA ASN A 184 -15.59 10.71 -2.62
C ASN A 184 -15.41 11.93 -3.54
N ARG A 185 -15.63 13.15 -3.01
CA ARG A 185 -15.53 14.41 -3.78
C ARG A 185 -14.16 14.67 -4.42
N TYR A 186 -13.12 13.92 -4.03
CA TYR A 186 -11.77 14.03 -4.57
C TYR A 186 -11.43 12.90 -5.57
N GLY A 187 -12.40 12.02 -5.89
CA GLY A 187 -12.17 10.86 -6.75
C GLY A 187 -11.47 9.70 -6.02
N HIS A 188 -11.38 9.73 -4.69
CA HIS A 188 -10.76 8.63 -3.95
C HIS A 188 -11.77 7.51 -3.70
N SER A 189 -11.27 6.26 -3.77
CA SER A 189 -12.04 5.06 -3.47
C SER A 189 -12.75 5.14 -2.11
N LEU A 190 -13.97 4.62 -2.06
CA LEU A 190 -14.73 4.47 -0.83
C LEU A 190 -14.85 3.00 -0.48
N LEU A 191 -14.87 2.70 0.82
CA LEU A 191 -15.20 1.36 1.31
C LEU A 191 -16.59 1.35 1.93
N GLY A 192 -17.31 0.25 1.76
CA GLY A 192 -18.63 0.02 2.32
C GLY A 192 -18.58 -1.03 3.41
N ALA A 193 -19.33 -0.79 4.48
CA ALA A 193 -19.55 -1.77 5.53
C ALA A 193 -21.02 -1.74 5.98
N THR A 194 -21.53 -2.88 6.45
CA THR A 194 -22.81 -2.95 7.17
C THR A 194 -22.52 -3.22 8.63
N VAL A 195 -22.97 -2.33 9.49
CA VAL A 195 -22.68 -2.34 10.91
C VAL A 195 -23.96 -2.41 11.72
N LYS A 196 -23.88 -3.06 12.88
CA LYS A 196 -24.94 -3.04 13.90
C LYS A 196 -24.71 -1.85 14.82
N GLN A 197 -25.74 -1.03 14.97
CA GLN A 197 -25.74 0.13 15.86
C GLN A 197 -26.12 -0.28 17.29
N PRO A 198 -25.85 0.58 18.31
CA PRO A 198 -26.19 0.30 19.70
C PRO A 198 -27.70 0.04 19.94
N ASP A 199 -28.57 0.59 19.09
CA ASP A 199 -30.03 0.36 19.12
C ASP A 199 -30.44 -1.00 18.51
N GLY A 200 -29.47 -1.82 18.10
CA GLY A 200 -29.68 -3.13 17.50
C GLY A 200 -29.96 -3.11 15.99
N LYS A 201 -30.17 -1.95 15.37
CA LYS A 201 -30.46 -1.85 13.94
C LYS A 201 -29.18 -1.98 13.12
N THR A 202 -29.35 -2.38 11.87
CA THR A 202 -28.24 -2.41 10.90
C THR A 202 -28.23 -1.14 10.06
N LYS A 203 -27.03 -0.64 9.77
CA LYS A 203 -26.83 0.55 8.94
C LYS A 203 -25.68 0.30 7.97
N ALA A 204 -25.90 0.65 6.70
CA ALA A 204 -24.83 0.75 5.73
C ALA A 204 -24.04 2.05 5.98
N ILE A 205 -22.72 1.94 6.04
CA ILE A 205 -21.82 3.07 6.21
C ILE A 205 -20.81 3.12 5.08
N LYS A 206 -20.33 4.33 4.78
CA LYS A 206 -19.22 4.59 3.86
C LYS A 206 -17.99 4.99 4.66
N LEU A 207 -16.84 4.50 4.25
CA LEU A 207 -15.54 4.82 4.81
C LEU A 207 -14.71 5.50 3.73
N GLU A 208 -14.02 6.55 4.14
CA GLU A 208 -13.13 7.34 3.30
C GLU A 208 -11.68 7.26 3.82
N PRO A 209 -10.67 7.54 2.98
CA PRO A 209 -9.30 7.71 3.43
C PRO A 209 -9.19 8.77 4.54
N VAL A 210 -8.62 8.39 5.68
CA VAL A 210 -8.45 9.28 6.83
C VAL A 210 -7.26 10.22 6.56
N ALA A 211 -7.50 11.53 6.64
CA ALA A 211 -6.42 12.51 6.60
C ALA A 211 -5.61 12.50 7.91
N VAL A 212 -4.33 12.86 7.83
CA VAL A 212 -3.46 12.97 9.02
C VAL A 212 -4.11 13.90 10.06
N GLY A 213 -4.29 13.41 11.29
CA GLY A 213 -4.90 14.16 12.40
C GLY A 213 -6.42 13.98 12.56
N ALA A 214 -7.09 13.28 11.64
CA ALA A 214 -8.49 12.88 11.81
C ALA A 214 -8.61 11.58 12.63
N ALA A 215 -9.66 11.48 13.44
CA ALA A 215 -9.94 10.27 14.22
C ALA A 215 -10.21 9.09 13.28
N CYS A 216 -9.43 8.00 13.41
CA CYS A 216 -9.74 6.74 12.75
C CYS A 216 -11.06 6.18 13.28
N CYS A 217 -11.76 5.39 12.47
CA CYS A 217 -12.91 4.64 12.97
C CYS A 217 -12.49 3.29 13.48
N TRP A 218 -12.99 2.98 14.67
CA TRP A 218 -12.69 1.76 15.38
C TRP A 218 -13.95 0.89 15.37
N PHE A 219 -13.88 -0.23 14.68
CA PHE A 219 -14.94 -1.23 14.65
C PHE A 219 -14.74 -2.24 15.76
N HIS A 220 -15.82 -2.66 16.41
CA HIS A 220 -15.81 -3.87 17.23
C HIS A 220 -16.03 -5.10 16.35
N ASP A 221 -15.30 -6.18 16.61
CA ASP A 221 -15.63 -7.49 16.06
C ASP A 221 -16.78 -8.12 16.86
N ALA A 222 -17.82 -8.59 16.19
CA ALA A 222 -19.02 -9.14 16.83
C ALA A 222 -18.83 -10.57 17.40
N THR A 223 -17.62 -11.11 17.39
CA THR A 223 -17.33 -12.48 17.85
C THR A 223 -16.73 -12.52 19.25
N THR A 224 -17.61 -12.67 20.24
CA THR A 224 -17.57 -13.44 21.51
C THR A 224 -18.30 -12.72 22.65
N LYS A 225 -19.59 -12.42 22.45
CA LYS A 225 -20.57 -12.38 23.56
C LYS A 225 -21.44 -13.63 23.51
N THR A 226 -20.82 -14.80 23.55
CA THR A 226 -21.51 -16.02 24.02
C THR A 226 -21.32 -16.08 25.52
N LYS A 227 -22.44 -15.81 26.22
CA LYS A 227 -22.79 -16.12 27.62
C LYS A 227 -21.66 -16.35 28.62
#